data_AF-A0A958PDT9-F1
#
_entry.id   AF-A0A958PDT9-F1
#
_cell.length_a   1.000
_cell.length_b   1.000
_cell.length_c   1.000
_cell.angle_alpha   90.00
_cell.angle_beta   90.00
_cell.angle_gamma   90.00
#
_symmetry.space_group_name_H-M   'P 1'
#
loop_
_entity.id
_entity.type
_entity.pdbx_description
1 polymer ?
#
loop_
_entity_poly.entity_id
_entity_poly.type
_entity_poly.pdbx_seq_one_letter_code
_entity_poly.pdbx_strand_id
1 'polypeptide(L)'
;MARNLVKKMFSKIVVVILVLQFSVSVFAQNPPTDSLVSKPRRQITTIIFAGLAGAILGLSTLSFYGRPQEKLSNIAVGFAIGVISGAVYTTYQTATRPYDYMEAHLLEEELYRQTRPTFLEQAPGVAYQWDF
;
A
#
# COMPACT_ATOMS: atom_id res chain seq x y z
N MET A 1 7.61 -47.93 -8.35
CA MET A 1 7.80 -47.55 -6.93
C MET A 1 8.08 -46.04 -6.73
N ALA A 2 8.93 -45.41 -7.54
CA ALA A 2 9.33 -44.00 -7.40
C ALA A 2 8.20 -42.94 -7.47
N ARG A 3 7.15 -43.16 -8.27
CA ARG A 3 6.05 -42.18 -8.45
C ARG A 3 5.26 -41.88 -7.17
N ASN A 4 5.09 -42.88 -6.30
CA ASN A 4 4.39 -42.70 -5.03
C ASN A 4 5.24 -41.94 -3.99
N LEU A 5 6.57 -42.03 -4.12
CA LEU A 5 7.52 -41.30 -3.29
C LEU A 5 7.50 -39.80 -3.62
N VAL A 6 7.55 -39.47 -4.92
CA VAL A 6 7.49 -38.08 -5.40
C VAL A 6 6.18 -37.40 -5.00
N LYS A 7 5.05 -38.11 -5.10
CA LYS A 7 3.74 -37.58 -4.69
C LYS A 7 3.68 -37.28 -3.19
N LYS A 8 4.26 -38.15 -2.35
CA LYS A 8 4.37 -37.94 -0.90
C LYS A 8 5.30 -36.77 -0.57
N MET A 9 6.42 -36.62 -1.26
CA MET A 9 7.35 -35.51 -1.05
C MET A 9 6.76 -34.16 -1.48
N PHE A 10 6.07 -34.13 -2.63
CA PHE A 10 5.38 -32.94 -3.12
C PHE A 10 4.29 -32.46 -2.15
N SER A 11 3.48 -33.39 -1.62
CA SER A 11 2.45 -33.07 -0.63
C SER A 11 3.04 -32.48 0.66
N LYS A 12 4.21 -32.95 1.11
CA LYS A 12 4.88 -32.39 2.29
C LYS A 12 5.43 -30.99 2.03
N ILE A 13 5.99 -30.74 0.84
CA ILE A 13 6.50 -29.42 0.45
C ILE A 13 5.37 -28.38 0.41
N VAL A 14 4.21 -28.75 -0.16
CA VAL A 14 3.03 -27.86 -0.19
C VAL A 14 2.56 -27.51 1.23
N VAL A 15 2.53 -28.49 2.14
CA VAL A 15 2.15 -28.26 3.55
C VAL A 15 3.16 -27.36 4.27
N VAL A 16 4.46 -27.53 4.03
CA VAL A 16 5.51 -26.68 4.61
C VAL A 16 5.37 -25.23 4.13
N ILE A 17 5.16 -25.03 2.82
CA ILE A 17 4.94 -23.70 2.24
C ILE A 17 3.69 -23.05 2.83
N LEU A 18 2.60 -23.81 3.01
CA LEU A 18 1.36 -23.33 3.60
C LEU A 18 1.54 -22.91 5.07
N VAL A 19 2.25 -23.69 5.88
CA VAL A 19 2.50 -23.37 7.30
C VAL A 19 3.41 -22.13 7.43
N LEU A 20 4.35 -21.94 6.52
CA LEU A 20 5.19 -20.74 6.45
C LEU A 20 4.39 -19.45 6.18
N GLN A 21 3.23 -19.53 5.52
CA GLN A 21 2.33 -18.38 5.33
C GLN A 21 1.55 -18.00 6.60
N PHE A 22 1.35 -18.93 7.54
CA PHE A 22 0.63 -18.65 8.80
C PHE A 22 1.52 -18.05 9.89
N SER A 23 2.85 -18.07 9.74
CA SER A 23 3.80 -17.52 10.72
C SER A 23 4.20 -16.07 10.50
N VAL A 24 3.69 -15.40 9.45
CA VAL A 24 3.90 -13.95 9.31
C VAL A 24 2.97 -13.20 10.26
N SER A 25 3.53 -12.83 11.41
CA SER A 25 2.97 -11.77 12.25
C SER A 25 2.88 -10.50 11.41
N VAL A 26 1.67 -10.14 11.00
CA VAL A 26 1.36 -8.83 10.43
C VAL A 26 1.53 -7.83 11.57
N PHE A 27 2.75 -7.31 11.72
CA PHE A 27 3.00 -6.17 12.57
C PHE A 27 2.30 -4.97 11.94
N ALA A 28 1.04 -4.76 12.33
CA ALA A 28 0.37 -3.48 12.21
C ALA A 28 1.08 -2.51 13.15
N GLN A 29 2.27 -2.04 12.75
CA GLN A 29 2.96 -0.97 13.44
C GLN A 29 2.05 0.25 13.31
N ASN A 30 1.31 0.54 14.38
CA ASN A 30 0.83 1.88 14.65
C ASN A 30 2.05 2.61 15.22
N PRO A 31 2.77 3.42 14.42
CA PRO A 31 3.74 4.32 15.01
C PRO A 31 2.98 5.19 16.02
N PRO A 32 3.52 5.37 17.23
CA PRO A 32 2.95 6.27 18.21
C PRO A 32 3.00 7.68 17.62
N THR A 33 1.84 8.35 17.60
CA THR A 33 1.67 9.81 17.65
C THR A 33 2.75 10.63 16.93
N ASP A 34 2.45 11.04 15.70
CA ASP A 34 2.71 12.40 15.15
C ASP A 34 2.94 12.34 13.64
N SER A 35 1.85 12.49 12.89
CA SER A 35 1.81 13.30 11.66
C SER A 35 0.47 13.05 10.97
N LEU A 36 -0.35 14.08 10.96
CA LEU A 36 -1.62 14.14 10.24
C LEU A 36 -1.41 13.97 8.73
N VAL A 37 -0.19 14.31 8.26
CA VAL A 37 0.36 14.08 6.92
C VAL A 37 0.59 12.58 6.59
N SER A 38 0.59 11.67 7.58
CA SER A 38 0.93 10.26 7.36
C SER A 38 -0.20 9.40 6.82
N LYS A 39 -1.47 9.84 6.88
CA LYS A 39 -2.62 8.96 6.58
C LYS A 39 -2.75 8.63 5.08
N PRO A 40 -2.67 9.58 4.13
CA PRO A 40 -2.66 9.26 2.70
C PRO A 40 -1.39 8.49 2.29
N ARG A 41 -0.25 8.85 2.88
CA ARG A 41 1.03 8.16 2.66
C ARG A 41 0.93 6.69 3.09
N ARG A 42 0.31 6.42 4.25
CA ARG A 42 0.09 5.06 4.75
C ARG A 42 -0.78 4.24 3.81
N GLN A 43 -1.85 4.81 3.24
CA GLN A 43 -2.69 4.12 2.25
C GLN A 43 -1.91 3.74 0.99
N ILE A 44 -1.16 4.69 0.41
CA ILE A 44 -0.32 4.43 -0.76
C ILE A 44 0.73 3.35 -0.45
N THR A 45 1.37 3.45 0.71
CA THR A 45 2.33 2.43 1.18
C THR A 45 1.68 1.06 1.29
N THR A 46 0.48 0.95 1.87
CA THR A 46 -0.26 -0.31 1.95
C THR A 46 -0.56 -0.89 0.57
N ILE A 47 -0.97 -0.08 -0.41
CA ILE A 47 -1.24 -0.53 -1.77
C ILE A 47 0.04 -1.04 -2.45
N ILE A 48 1.16 -0.32 -2.29
CA ILE A 48 2.46 -0.73 -2.85
C ILE A 48 2.93 -2.05 -2.24
N PHE A 49 2.87 -2.19 -0.91
CA PHE A 49 3.24 -3.44 -0.24
C PHE A 49 2.35 -4.61 -0.66
N ALA A 50 1.04 -4.39 -0.78
CA ALA A 50 0.11 -5.41 -1.28
C ALA A 50 0.42 -5.81 -2.73
N GLY A 51 0.75 -4.85 -3.60
CA GLY A 51 1.20 -5.10 -4.97
C GLY A 51 2.49 -5.92 -5.02
N LEU A 52 3.50 -5.57 -4.23
CA LEU A 52 4.76 -6.32 -4.14
C LEU A 52 4.54 -7.73 -3.61
N ALA A 53 3.70 -7.91 -2.58
CA ALA A 53 3.32 -9.23 -2.09
C ALA A 53 2.62 -10.07 -3.17
N GLY A 54 1.70 -9.46 -3.93
CA GLY A 54 1.05 -10.09 -5.08
C GLY A 54 2.02 -10.45 -6.21
N ALA A 55 3.03 -9.61 -6.47
CA ALA A 55 4.07 -9.87 -7.45
C ALA A 55 4.97 -11.05 -7.04
N ILE A 56 5.35 -11.14 -5.77
CA ILE A 56 6.12 -12.26 -5.21
C ILE A 56 5.30 -13.57 -5.34
N LEU A 57 4.00 -13.51 -5.04
CA LEU A 57 3.10 -14.63 -5.24
C LEU A 57 3.00 -15.01 -6.73
N GLY A 58 2.88 -14.04 -7.63
CA GLY A 58 2.89 -14.25 -9.09
C GLY A 58 4.19 -14.89 -9.59
N LEU A 59 5.34 -14.48 -9.02
CA LEU A 59 6.66 -15.04 -9.30
C LEU A 59 6.76 -16.51 -8.85
N SER A 60 6.07 -16.89 -7.77
CA SER A 60 6.02 -18.29 -7.31
C SER A 60 5.31 -19.24 -8.30
N THR A 61 4.49 -18.70 -9.21
CA THR A 61 3.78 -19.48 -10.24
C THR A 61 4.54 -19.56 -11.57
N LEU A 62 5.77 -19.06 -11.62
CA LEU A 62 6.62 -19.09 -12.81
C LEU A 62 7.30 -20.47 -12.96
N SER A 63 6.97 -21.24 -14.00
CA SER A 63 7.83 -22.35 -14.42
C SER A 63 8.92 -21.84 -15.36
N PHE A 64 10.19 -22.02 -14.99
CA PHE A 64 11.38 -21.64 -15.78
C PHE A 64 11.61 -22.57 -16.99
N TYR A 65 10.56 -22.87 -17.75
CA TYR A 65 10.61 -23.63 -19.00
C TYR A 65 9.75 -22.91 -20.07
N GLY A 66 10.38 -22.48 -21.17
CA GLY A 66 9.71 -21.82 -22.31
C GLY A 66 10.20 -20.39 -22.60
N ARG A 67 9.61 -19.72 -23.60
CA ARG A 67 9.99 -18.37 -24.03
C ARG A 67 9.76 -17.35 -22.89
N PRO A 68 10.75 -16.50 -22.54
CA PRO A 68 10.74 -15.67 -21.33
C PRO A 68 9.63 -14.60 -21.30
N GLN A 69 9.08 -14.24 -22.47
CA GLN A 69 8.10 -13.16 -22.61
C GLN A 69 6.71 -13.51 -22.07
N GLU A 70 6.30 -14.78 -22.14
CA GLU A 70 4.98 -15.24 -21.65
C GLU A 70 4.95 -15.40 -20.12
N LYS A 71 6.13 -15.58 -19.51
CA LYS A 71 6.28 -15.88 -18.09
C LYS A 71 6.12 -14.61 -17.24
N LEU A 72 6.64 -13.46 -17.69
CA LEU A 72 6.48 -12.18 -16.98
C LEU A 72 5.00 -11.77 -16.79
N SER A 73 4.09 -12.29 -17.61
CA SER A 73 2.65 -12.08 -17.49
C SER A 73 2.12 -12.45 -16.11
N ASN A 74 2.59 -13.56 -15.51
CA ASN A 74 2.11 -14.00 -14.19
C ASN A 74 2.54 -13.06 -13.05
N ILE A 75 3.70 -12.41 -13.19
CA ILE A 75 4.16 -11.41 -12.23
C ILE A 75 3.30 -10.15 -12.33
N ALA A 76 3.02 -9.70 -13.56
CA ALA A 76 2.16 -8.54 -13.80
C ALA A 76 0.72 -8.78 -13.30
N VAL A 77 0.18 -9.98 -13.53
CA VAL A 77 -1.14 -10.39 -13.04
C VAL A 77 -1.14 -10.45 -11.51
N GLY A 78 -0.12 -11.06 -10.89
CA GLY A 78 0.00 -11.10 -9.42
C GLY A 78 0.11 -9.71 -8.80
N PHE A 79 0.91 -8.82 -9.38
CA PHE A 79 1.02 -7.42 -8.98
C PHE A 79 -0.33 -6.69 -9.09
N ALA A 80 -1.03 -6.84 -10.22
CA ALA A 80 -2.32 -6.21 -10.45
C ALA A 80 -3.37 -6.66 -9.42
N ILE A 81 -3.46 -7.96 -9.14
CA ILE A 81 -4.36 -8.50 -8.10
C ILE A 81 -3.98 -7.94 -6.72
N GLY A 82 -2.68 -7.84 -6.41
CA GLY A 82 -2.18 -7.27 -5.17
C GLY A 82 -2.56 -5.79 -4.99
N VAL A 83 -2.38 -4.98 -6.02
CA VAL A 83 -2.74 -3.54 -6.00
C VAL A 83 -4.25 -3.35 -5.85
N ILE A 84 -5.07 -4.11 -6.59
CA ILE A 84 -6.53 -4.02 -6.50
C ILE A 84 -6.99 -4.40 -5.09
N SER A 85 -6.50 -5.50 -4.55
CA SER A 85 -6.84 -5.95 -3.20
C SER A 85 -6.40 -4.96 -2.13
N GLY A 86 -5.20 -4.38 -2.28
CA GLY A 86 -4.69 -3.31 -1.42
C GLY A 86 -5.56 -2.06 -1.45
N ALA A 87 -5.98 -1.62 -2.64
CA ALA A 87 -6.85 -0.47 -2.81
C ALA A 87 -8.20 -0.70 -2.14
N VAL A 88 -8.86 -1.84 -2.42
CA VAL A 88 -10.12 -2.24 -1.80
C VAL A 88 -10.01 -2.25 -0.28
N TYR A 89 -8.92 -2.82 0.26
CA TYR A 89 -8.67 -2.86 1.70
C TYR A 89 -8.53 -1.45 2.30
N THR A 90 -7.71 -0.59 1.69
CA THR A 90 -7.52 0.80 2.18
C THR A 90 -8.81 1.61 2.12
N THR A 91 -9.61 1.45 1.05
CA THR A 91 -10.89 2.14 0.90
C THR A 91 -11.90 1.62 1.92
N TYR A 92 -11.97 0.31 2.14
CA TYR A 92 -12.85 -0.28 3.15
C TYR A 92 -12.50 0.21 4.57
N GLN A 93 -11.21 0.28 4.89
CA GLN A 93 -10.74 0.79 6.18
C GLN A 93 -11.01 2.29 6.34
N THR A 94 -10.99 3.05 5.24
CA THR A 94 -11.36 4.46 5.22
C THR A 94 -12.85 4.66 5.43
N ALA A 95 -13.67 3.87 4.74
CA ALA A 95 -15.13 3.95 4.80
C ALA A 95 -15.70 3.54 6.17
N THR A 96 -15.07 2.58 6.85
CA THR A 96 -15.53 2.09 8.16
C THR A 96 -15.05 2.93 9.33
N ARG A 97 -14.07 3.82 9.14
CA ARG A 97 -13.55 4.73 10.17
C ARG A 97 -13.41 6.17 9.64
N PRO A 98 -14.52 6.81 9.24
CA PRO A 98 -14.46 8.15 8.64
C PRO A 98 -13.98 9.24 9.62
N TYR A 99 -14.22 9.06 10.92
CA TYR A 99 -13.84 10.02 11.97
C TYR A 99 -12.33 10.31 11.99
N ASP A 100 -11.51 9.29 11.74
CA ASP A 100 -10.04 9.43 11.71
C ASP A 100 -9.57 10.35 10.57
N TYR A 101 -10.34 10.53 9.50
CA TYR A 101 -9.97 11.36 8.35
C TYR A 101 -10.47 12.80 8.49
N MET A 102 -11.60 12.99 9.17
CA MET A 102 -12.12 14.32 9.49
C MET A 102 -11.25 15.02 10.54
N GLU A 103 -10.76 14.33 11.57
CA GLU A 103 -9.86 14.97 12.52
C GLU A 103 -8.49 15.35 11.89
N ALA A 104 -8.07 14.59 10.87
CA ALA A 104 -6.84 14.87 10.15
C ALA A 104 -6.87 16.17 9.36
N HIS A 105 -7.96 16.46 8.63
CA HIS A 105 -8.05 17.68 7.84
C HIS A 105 -8.11 18.94 8.71
N LEU A 106 -8.81 18.88 9.85
CA LEU A 106 -8.95 20.02 10.77
C LEU A 106 -7.60 20.41 11.37
N LEU A 107 -6.85 19.42 11.85
CA LEU A 107 -5.54 19.68 12.43
C LEU A 107 -4.49 20.06 11.37
N GLU A 108 -4.61 19.58 10.13
CA GLU A 108 -3.74 20.02 9.01
C GLU A 108 -4.06 21.47 8.59
N GLU A 109 -5.34 21.87 8.59
CA GLU A 109 -5.75 23.27 8.41
C GLU A 109 -5.22 24.18 9.53
N GLU A 110 -5.30 23.74 10.79
CA GLU A 110 -4.74 24.47 11.94
C GLU A 110 -3.21 24.57 11.86
N LEU A 111 -2.51 23.48 11.50
CA LEU A 111 -1.06 23.51 11.35
C LEU A 111 -0.63 24.41 10.18
N TYR A 112 -1.39 24.39 9.07
CA TYR A 112 -1.18 25.28 7.91
C TYR A 112 -1.47 26.74 8.25
N ARG A 113 -2.48 27.01 9.08
CA ARG A 113 -2.77 28.34 9.64
C ARG A 113 -1.64 28.81 10.56
N GLN A 114 -1.10 27.90 11.39
CA GLN A 114 -0.05 28.21 12.37
C GLN A 114 1.34 28.36 11.74
N THR A 115 1.64 27.62 10.67
CA THR A 115 2.89 27.74 9.90
C THR A 115 2.77 28.72 8.73
N ARG A 116 1.60 29.36 8.54
CA ARG A 116 1.41 30.44 7.57
C ARG A 116 2.42 31.53 7.90
N PRO A 117 3.40 31.83 7.03
CA PRO A 117 4.24 32.97 7.24
C PRO A 117 3.37 34.23 7.23
N THR A 118 3.44 35.01 8.31
CA THR A 118 2.75 36.30 8.50
C THR A 118 3.09 37.34 7.41
N PHE A 119 4.02 37.03 6.51
CA PHE A 119 4.44 37.86 5.38
C PHE A 119 3.33 38.20 4.38
N LEU A 120 2.22 37.45 4.34
CA LEU A 120 1.08 37.76 3.46
C LEU A 120 0.02 38.67 4.12
N GLU A 121 0.07 38.86 5.44
CA GLU A 121 -0.87 39.73 6.16
C GLU A 121 -0.31 41.15 6.37
N GLN A 122 1.01 41.32 6.20
CA GLN A 122 1.71 42.60 6.18
C GLN A 122 2.08 43.08 4.77
N ALA A 123 1.45 42.54 3.72
CA ALA A 123 1.48 43.22 2.43
C ALA A 123 0.55 44.45 2.57
N PRO A 124 1.07 45.69 2.66
CA PRO A 124 0.20 46.86 2.55
C PRO A 124 -0.57 46.69 1.25
N GLY A 125 -1.90 46.78 1.31
CA GLY A 125 -2.77 46.48 0.18
C GLY A 125 -2.24 47.11 -1.09
N VAL A 126 -1.59 46.29 -1.93
CA VAL A 126 -1.18 46.71 -3.26
C VAL A 126 -2.45 46.65 -4.07
N ALA A 127 -3.26 47.69 -3.91
CA ALA A 127 -4.34 47.99 -4.82
C ALA A 127 -3.69 48.05 -6.19
N TYR A 128 -3.99 47.06 -7.04
CA TYR A 128 -3.68 47.15 -8.45
C TYR A 128 -4.53 48.27 -9.03
N GLN A 129 -4.02 49.50 -8.94
CA GLN A 129 -4.54 50.61 -9.71
C GLN A 129 -4.04 50.42 -11.14
N TRP A 130 -4.90 49.85 -11.98
CA TRP A 130 -4.67 49.79 -13.41
C TRP A 130 -4.88 51.19 -13.97
N ASP A 131 -3.78 51.91 -14.24
CA ASP A 131 -3.83 53.14 -15.03
C ASP A 131 -3.91 52.75 -16.52
N PHE A 132 -5.06 53.05 -17.14
CA PHE A 132 -5.26 53.07 -18.59
C PHE A 132 -5.29 54.51 -19.07
#